data_AF-A0A8J8EDC9-F1
#
_entry.id   AF-A0A8J8EDC9-F1
#
_cell.length_a   1.000
_cell.length_b   1.000
_cell.length_c   1.000
_cell.angle_alpha   90.00
_cell.angle_beta   90.00
_cell.angle_gamma   90.00
#
_symmetry.space_group_name_H-M   'P 1'
#
loop_
_entity.id
_entity.type
_entity.pdbx_description
1 polymer ?
#
loop_
_entity_poly.entity_id
_entity_poly.type
_entity_poly.pdbx_seq_one_letter_code
_entity_poly.pdbx_strand_id
1 'polypeptide(L)'
;MRGFTHYISGLAAATFFPALVSDLRAGILIPVIVAAAAYFPDFVDFKFGKFFARRDYEIDPAPWDEKKHYAPKLVKISELSGKNRYQFFAVEGTVREVLSRGSGRVSYKVIDGEGNERLVSEEYRSIVFILSDGTGEITVEAFGDDYRFFEEEFGEIEEGKKLLVFGYVDVDEDGSLRLVVSDAPHPQGIAETIARAIEEAYREGERIVKIHNIRLPGDVYRRFTVHLDPPKREVRVKMGPIVTPGGVAIGGDVPEYRRYGIAKVDVPFIKTYPKPTRIDSFSGPEIAFRKAEFKGKTVVKDRFLPWHHGFSHSLTMGMIIGLVVFTFFRLIGYGHATELALASMIGQWLHVFEDQLGFMGSNLLPPLTKDVVPGFKLGESGSGLTNFSTAWLMIALMIWNFNRFTDPRPIPISDAKLLLLLIWPSIIGFGIAIARSFRLRREISELMDYYTNLDAFEELEEVGGI
;
A
#
# COMPACT_ATOMS: atom_id res chain seq x y z
N MET A 1 6.36 -9.52 8.22
CA MET A 1 5.88 -8.85 9.47
C MET A 1 6.34 -7.39 9.43
N ARG A 2 6.49 -6.63 10.52
CA ARG A 2 7.27 -5.37 10.49
C ARG A 2 8.74 -5.66 10.74
N GLY A 3 9.62 -4.83 10.18
CA GLY A 3 11.08 -4.97 10.29
C GLY A 3 11.62 -5.16 11.72
N PHE A 4 11.02 -4.52 12.73
CA PHE A 4 11.43 -4.70 14.12
C PHE A 4 11.19 -6.13 14.64
N THR A 5 10.10 -6.77 14.21
CA THR A 5 9.82 -8.16 14.59
C THR A 5 10.87 -9.10 14.01
N HIS A 6 11.20 -8.94 12.72
CA HIS A 6 12.25 -9.71 12.06
C HIS A 6 13.62 -9.55 12.76
N TYR A 7 13.95 -8.32 13.14
CA TYR A 7 15.17 -8.02 13.90
C TYR A 7 15.23 -8.79 15.24
N ILE A 8 14.14 -8.80 16.02
CA ILE A 8 14.06 -9.55 17.28
C ILE A 8 14.21 -11.05 17.01
N SER A 9 13.63 -11.59 15.95
CA SER A 9 13.74 -12.99 15.59
C SER A 9 15.18 -13.40 15.30
N GLY A 10 15.96 -12.53 14.64
CA GLY A 10 17.40 -12.73 14.49
C GLY A 10 18.14 -12.72 15.83
N LEU A 11 17.83 -11.80 16.74
CA LEU A 11 18.41 -11.83 18.10
C LEU A 11 18.10 -13.15 18.82
N ALA A 12 16.86 -13.62 18.75
CA ALA A 12 16.47 -14.89 19.35
C ALA A 12 17.23 -16.08 18.73
N ALA A 13 17.41 -16.11 17.41
CA ALA A 13 18.20 -17.14 16.74
C ALA A 13 19.63 -17.24 17.28
N ALA A 14 20.30 -16.10 17.51
CA ALA A 14 21.65 -16.08 18.07
C ALA A 14 21.71 -16.74 19.46
N THR A 15 20.67 -16.62 20.27
CA THR A 15 20.64 -17.17 21.64
C THR A 15 20.62 -18.70 21.70
N PHE A 16 20.32 -19.39 20.59
CA PHE A 16 20.38 -20.85 20.53
C PHE A 16 21.81 -21.40 20.43
N PHE A 17 22.81 -20.53 20.25
CA PHE A 17 24.22 -20.90 20.14
C PHE A 17 24.94 -20.52 21.44
N PRO A 18 25.28 -21.48 22.33
CA PRO A 18 25.88 -21.17 23.63
C PRO A 18 27.17 -20.35 23.55
N ALA A 19 27.99 -20.58 22.52
CA ALA A 19 29.20 -19.82 22.26
C ALA A 19 28.91 -18.33 22.03
N LEU A 20 27.90 -18.00 21.22
CA LEU A 20 27.49 -16.62 20.96
C LEU A 20 26.88 -15.96 22.21
N VAL A 21 26.15 -16.72 23.03
CA VAL A 21 25.66 -16.23 24.33
C VAL A 21 26.81 -15.94 25.29
N SER A 22 27.84 -16.79 25.32
CA SER A 22 29.06 -16.57 26.11
C SER A 22 29.76 -15.27 25.69
N ASP A 23 29.88 -15.03 24.39
CA ASP A 23 30.45 -13.80 23.85
C ASP A 23 29.68 -12.54 24.27
N LEU A 24 28.35 -12.57 24.17
CA LEU A 24 27.50 -11.46 24.63
C LEU A 24 27.72 -11.17 26.13
N ARG A 25 27.87 -12.21 26.96
CA ARG A 25 28.18 -12.05 28.39
C ARG A 25 29.57 -11.45 28.64
N ALA A 26 30.52 -11.71 27.76
CA ALA A 26 31.85 -11.11 27.77
C ALA A 26 31.87 -9.67 27.21
N GLY A 27 30.73 -9.12 26.79
CA GLY A 27 30.62 -7.79 26.18
C GLY A 27 30.96 -7.75 24.69
N ILE A 28 31.14 -8.91 24.04
CA ILE A 28 31.40 -9.01 22.60
C ILE A 28 30.05 -8.94 21.87
N LEU A 29 29.84 -7.85 21.11
CA LEU A 29 28.56 -7.57 20.43
C LEU A 29 28.45 -8.14 19.01
N ILE A 30 29.44 -8.91 18.54
CA ILE A 30 29.43 -9.54 17.20
C ILE A 30 28.14 -10.35 16.94
N PRO A 31 27.56 -11.10 17.91
CA PRO A 31 26.33 -11.84 17.69
C PRO A 31 25.11 -11.01 17.26
N VAL A 32 25.12 -9.68 17.43
CA VAL A 32 24.07 -8.77 16.93
C VAL A 32 23.94 -8.81 15.40
N ILE A 33 24.98 -9.26 14.69
CA ILE A 33 24.95 -9.43 13.22
C ILE A 33 23.85 -10.37 12.77
N VAL A 34 23.45 -11.34 13.60
CA VAL A 34 22.34 -12.24 13.29
C VAL A 34 21.02 -11.47 13.15
N ALA A 35 20.81 -10.43 13.96
CA ALA A 35 19.66 -9.55 13.86
C ALA A 35 19.72 -8.65 12.62
N ALA A 36 20.92 -8.18 12.26
CA ALA A 36 21.13 -7.45 11.02
C ALA A 36 20.85 -8.33 9.79
N ALA A 37 21.27 -9.60 9.81
CA ALA A 37 20.95 -10.58 8.79
C ALA A 37 19.43 -10.80 8.67
N ALA A 38 18.73 -10.99 9.79
CA ALA A 38 17.27 -11.14 9.76
C ALA A 38 16.54 -9.91 9.19
N TYR A 39 17.03 -8.69 9.45
CA TYR A 39 16.44 -7.45 8.89
C TYR A 39 16.89 -7.11 7.46
N PHE A 40 17.98 -7.72 6.99
CA PHE A 40 18.60 -7.43 5.70
C PHE A 40 17.66 -7.51 4.49
N PRO A 41 16.75 -8.50 4.35
CA PRO A 41 15.85 -8.58 3.20
C PRO A 41 15.04 -7.30 2.99
N ASP A 42 14.37 -6.82 4.04
CA ASP A 42 13.58 -5.59 4.02
C ASP A 42 14.47 -4.39 3.69
N PHE A 43 15.63 -4.31 4.33
CA PHE A 43 16.56 -3.20 4.08
C PHE A 43 16.96 -3.14 2.60
N VAL A 44 17.36 -4.25 2.01
CA VAL A 44 17.78 -4.31 0.60
C VAL A 44 16.64 -3.89 -0.33
N ASP A 45 15.46 -4.44 -0.14
CA ASP A 45 14.33 -4.17 -1.05
C ASP A 45 13.86 -2.71 -0.93
N PHE A 46 13.67 -2.21 0.30
CA PHE A 46 13.13 -0.86 0.52
C PHE A 46 14.16 0.26 0.33
N LYS A 47 15.46 -0.01 0.42
CA LYS A 47 16.53 0.99 0.19
C LYS A 47 17.13 0.91 -1.19
N PHE A 48 17.12 -0.24 -1.84
CA PHE A 48 17.74 -0.43 -3.16
C PHE A 48 16.75 -1.03 -4.16
N GLY A 49 16.16 -2.19 -3.87
CA GLY A 49 15.34 -2.95 -4.82
C GLY A 49 14.23 -2.13 -5.49
N LYS A 50 13.51 -1.32 -4.71
CA LYS A 50 12.44 -0.45 -5.22
C LYS A 50 12.88 0.59 -6.26
N PHE A 51 14.15 0.98 -6.26
CA PHE A 51 14.68 1.99 -7.20
C PHE A 51 15.12 1.38 -8.53
N PHE A 52 15.32 0.05 -8.57
CA PHE A 52 15.62 -0.70 -9.78
C PHE A 52 14.37 -1.31 -10.42
N ALA A 53 13.21 -1.18 -9.77
CA ALA A 53 11.95 -1.63 -10.31
C ALA A 53 11.55 -0.76 -11.53
N ARG A 54 11.27 -1.42 -12.66
CA ARG A 54 10.67 -0.76 -13.82
C ARG A 54 9.27 -0.28 -13.45
N ARG A 55 8.89 0.90 -13.95
CA ARG A 55 7.54 1.46 -13.85
C ARG A 55 7.06 1.76 -15.26
N ASP A 56 5.90 1.23 -15.61
CA ASP A 56 5.25 1.53 -16.89
C ASP A 56 4.29 2.71 -16.74
N TYR A 57 3.65 2.81 -15.57
CA TYR A 57 2.77 3.90 -15.20
C TYR A 57 3.17 4.53 -13.88
N GLU A 58 3.06 5.85 -13.82
CA GLU A 58 3.25 6.63 -12.60
C GLU A 58 2.03 7.53 -12.38
N ILE A 59 1.22 7.18 -11.38
CA ILE A 59 0.05 7.93 -10.99
C ILE A 59 0.46 8.89 -9.88
N ASP A 60 0.64 10.15 -10.24
CA ASP A 60 0.81 11.26 -9.31
C ASP A 60 -0.45 12.14 -9.32
N PRO A 61 -1.43 11.84 -8.45
CA PRO A 61 -2.72 12.52 -8.49
C PRO A 61 -2.63 13.94 -7.96
N ALA A 62 -1.64 14.27 -7.12
CA ALA A 62 -1.42 15.60 -6.58
C ALA A 62 0.07 15.92 -6.61
N PRO A 63 0.59 16.44 -7.74
CA PRO A 63 2.02 16.66 -7.91
C PRO A 63 2.65 17.46 -6.79
N TRP A 64 3.83 17.01 -6.38
CA TRP A 64 4.59 17.57 -5.27
C TRP A 64 5.31 18.87 -5.65
N ASP A 65 5.21 19.91 -4.83
CA ASP A 65 6.05 21.09 -4.96
C ASP A 65 7.43 20.82 -4.33
N GLU A 66 8.47 20.72 -5.16
CA GLU A 66 9.84 20.46 -4.70
C GLU A 66 10.38 21.54 -3.75
N LYS A 67 9.94 22.80 -3.91
CA LYS A 67 10.43 23.93 -3.09
C LYS A 67 9.69 24.02 -1.77
N LYS A 68 8.37 23.81 -1.81
CA LYS A 68 7.51 23.97 -0.63
C LYS A 68 7.36 22.68 0.18
N HIS A 69 7.76 21.54 -0.40
CA HIS A 69 7.64 20.23 0.23
C HIS A 69 6.21 19.89 0.68
N TYR A 70 5.22 20.20 -0.16
CA TYR A 70 3.84 19.72 -0.03
C TYR A 70 3.12 19.72 -1.38
N ALA A 71 2.03 18.97 -1.51
CA ALA A 71 1.09 19.06 -2.63
C ALA A 71 -0.10 19.97 -2.26
N PRO A 72 -0.78 20.60 -3.24
CA PRO A 72 -0.48 20.54 -4.67
C PRO A 72 0.63 21.50 -5.11
N LYS A 73 1.28 21.17 -6.22
CA LYS A 73 2.27 22.01 -6.90
C LYS A 73 1.65 23.29 -7.45
N LEU A 74 2.30 24.43 -7.18
CA LEU A 74 1.97 25.70 -7.83
C LEU A 74 2.48 25.70 -9.27
N VAL A 75 1.60 25.91 -10.24
CA VAL A 75 1.92 25.88 -11.68
C VAL A 75 1.41 27.12 -12.40
N LYS A 76 2.03 27.44 -13.53
CA LYS A 76 1.52 28.44 -14.48
C LYS A 76 0.45 27.84 -15.37
N ILE A 77 -0.50 28.66 -15.80
CA ILE A 77 -1.60 28.21 -16.68
C ILE A 77 -1.06 27.64 -17.99
N SER A 78 -0.02 28.25 -18.54
CA SER A 78 0.67 27.76 -19.75
C SER A 78 1.34 26.39 -19.61
N GLU A 79 1.54 25.88 -18.39
CA GLU A 79 2.07 24.53 -18.13
C GLU A 79 0.97 23.46 -18.10
N LEU A 80 -0.30 23.85 -18.04
CA LEU A 80 -1.43 22.93 -18.01
C LEU A 80 -1.78 22.44 -19.42
N SER A 81 -2.17 21.18 -19.51
CA SER A 81 -2.56 20.52 -20.75
C SER A 81 -3.61 19.44 -20.50
N GLY A 82 -4.21 18.90 -21.58
CA GLY A 82 -5.17 17.80 -21.44
C GLY A 82 -4.57 16.52 -20.82
N LYS A 83 -3.23 16.37 -20.83
CA LYS A 83 -2.55 15.26 -20.13
C LYS A 83 -2.66 15.35 -18.61
N ASN A 84 -2.96 16.54 -18.10
CA ASN A 84 -3.10 16.81 -16.68
C ASN A 84 -4.50 16.53 -16.14
N ARG A 85 -5.42 16.05 -16.98
CA ARG A 85 -6.79 15.73 -16.58
C ARG A 85 -6.81 14.91 -15.28
N TYR A 86 -7.64 15.34 -14.33
CA TYR A 86 -7.84 14.82 -12.98
C TYR A 86 -6.70 15.05 -11.96
N GLN A 87 -5.55 15.57 -12.37
CA GLN A 87 -4.48 15.92 -11.44
C GLN A 87 -4.76 17.23 -10.69
N PHE A 88 -4.33 17.29 -9.44
CA PHE A 88 -4.58 18.40 -8.51
C PHE A 88 -3.43 19.40 -8.46
N PHE A 89 -3.73 20.67 -8.75
CA PHE A 89 -2.76 21.77 -8.82
C PHE A 89 -3.21 23.00 -8.01
N ALA A 90 -2.25 23.89 -7.75
CA ALA A 90 -2.51 25.26 -7.34
C ALA A 90 -2.19 26.22 -8.49
N VAL A 91 -3.07 27.18 -8.74
CA VAL A 91 -2.88 28.24 -9.75
C VAL A 91 -3.13 29.59 -9.11
N GLU A 92 -2.14 30.48 -9.18
CA GLU A 92 -2.27 31.87 -8.71
C GLU A 92 -2.54 32.78 -9.90
N GLY A 93 -3.60 33.58 -9.82
CA GLY A 93 -3.98 34.47 -10.92
C GLY A 93 -4.92 35.59 -10.50
N THR A 94 -5.33 36.39 -11.49
CA THR A 94 -6.30 37.47 -11.35
C THR A 94 -7.57 37.09 -12.11
N VAL A 95 -8.73 37.27 -11.49
CA VAL A 95 -10.03 37.08 -12.14
C VAL A 95 -10.17 38.11 -13.26
N ARG A 96 -10.36 37.64 -14.49
CA ARG A 96 -10.57 38.48 -15.67
C ARG A 96 -12.03 38.84 -15.84
N GLU A 97 -12.88 37.82 -15.79
CA GLU A 97 -14.28 37.91 -16.12
C GLU A 97 -15.04 36.85 -15.32
N VAL A 98 -16.20 37.21 -14.77
CA VAL A 98 -17.12 36.24 -14.15
C VAL A 98 -18.18 35.87 -15.19
N LEU A 99 -18.10 34.65 -15.71
CA LEU A 99 -18.94 34.17 -16.81
C LEU A 99 -20.37 33.87 -16.35
N SER A 100 -20.52 33.21 -15.19
CA SER A 100 -21.83 32.91 -14.64
C SER A 100 -21.78 32.67 -13.13
N ARG A 101 -22.91 32.96 -12.48
CA ARG A 101 -23.23 32.52 -11.11
C ARG A 101 -24.52 31.72 -11.18
N GLY A 102 -24.48 30.49 -10.70
CA GLY A 102 -25.57 29.54 -10.79
C GLY A 102 -26.05 29.08 -9.42
N SER A 103 -27.28 28.57 -9.42
CA SER A 103 -27.77 27.70 -8.36
C SER A 103 -28.49 26.52 -9.01
N GLY A 104 -28.16 25.29 -8.61
CA GLY A 104 -28.72 24.06 -9.17
C GLY A 104 -29.10 23.06 -8.09
N ARG A 105 -29.54 21.87 -8.50
CA ARG A 105 -29.72 20.71 -7.63
C ARG A 105 -28.82 19.57 -8.10
N VAL A 106 -27.95 19.05 -7.23
CA VAL A 106 -27.28 17.76 -7.50
C VAL A 106 -28.12 16.68 -6.84
N SER A 107 -28.46 15.63 -7.59
CA SER A 107 -28.98 14.40 -7.03
C SER A 107 -27.92 13.30 -7.09
N TYR A 108 -27.62 12.71 -5.94
CA TYR A 108 -26.69 11.59 -5.84
C TYR A 108 -27.31 10.46 -5.02
N LYS A 109 -26.94 9.22 -5.36
CA LYS A 109 -27.39 8.03 -4.65
C LYS A 109 -26.45 7.78 -3.47
N VAL A 110 -26.97 7.89 -2.26
CA VAL A 110 -26.30 7.50 -1.02
C VAL A 110 -26.77 6.11 -0.65
N ILE A 111 -25.83 5.18 -0.43
CA ILE A 111 -26.15 3.88 0.15
C ILE A 111 -25.91 3.99 1.66
N ASP A 112 -26.96 3.76 2.45
CA ASP A 112 -26.84 3.82 3.91
C ASP A 112 -26.06 2.62 4.49
N GLY A 113 -25.80 2.64 5.80
CA GLY A 113 -25.07 1.57 6.50
C GLY A 113 -25.77 0.21 6.51
N GLU A 114 -27.05 0.16 6.11
CA GLU A 114 -27.87 -1.04 5.99
C GLU A 114 -28.03 -1.52 4.53
N GLY A 115 -27.46 -0.79 3.57
CA GLY A 115 -27.46 -1.12 2.15
C GLY A 115 -28.63 -0.53 1.35
N ASN A 116 -29.46 0.35 1.93
CA ASN A 116 -30.56 0.97 1.22
C ASN A 116 -30.08 2.16 0.38
N GLU A 117 -30.52 2.24 -0.88
CA GLU A 117 -30.27 3.38 -1.76
C GLU A 117 -31.22 4.54 -1.43
N ARG A 118 -30.68 5.69 -1.05
CA ARG A 118 -31.40 6.95 -0.89
C ARG A 118 -30.92 7.97 -1.91
N LEU A 119 -31.84 8.51 -2.68
CA LEU A 119 -31.55 9.66 -3.55
C LEU A 119 -31.55 10.92 -2.68
N VAL A 120 -30.38 11.54 -2.54
CA VAL A 120 -30.22 12.83 -1.84
C VAL A 120 -30.16 13.91 -2.91
N SER A 121 -31.03 14.91 -2.81
CA SER A 121 -31.04 16.08 -3.71
C SER A 121 -30.76 17.33 -2.89
N GLU A 122 -29.63 17.97 -3.16
CA GLU A 122 -29.17 19.17 -2.48
C GLU A 122 -29.09 20.34 -3.46
N GLU A 123 -29.57 21.50 -3.01
CA GLU A 123 -29.36 22.75 -3.74
C GLU A 123 -27.91 23.19 -3.56
N TYR A 124 -27.25 23.54 -4.67
CA TYR A 124 -25.88 24.03 -4.65
C TYR A 124 -25.77 25.35 -5.39
N ARG A 125 -24.79 26.15 -4.99
CA ARG A 125 -24.34 27.32 -5.74
C ARG A 125 -23.14 26.96 -6.59
N SER A 126 -22.98 27.65 -7.70
CA SER A 126 -21.81 27.53 -8.56
C SER A 126 -21.37 28.90 -9.08
N ILE A 127 -20.10 28.97 -9.45
CA ILE A 127 -19.52 30.10 -10.17
C ILE A 127 -18.60 29.58 -11.26
N VAL A 128 -18.62 30.25 -12.40
CA VAL A 128 -17.68 30.04 -13.49
C VAL A 128 -17.05 31.37 -13.83
N PHE A 129 -15.73 31.42 -13.87
CA PHE A 129 -14.97 32.65 -14.16
C PHE A 129 -13.66 32.33 -14.89
N ILE A 130 -13.10 33.33 -15.57
CA ILE A 130 -11.80 33.22 -16.23
C ILE A 130 -10.72 33.73 -15.29
N LEU A 131 -9.68 32.92 -15.09
CA LEU A 131 -8.49 33.27 -14.33
C LEU A 131 -7.32 33.49 -15.28
N SER A 132 -6.58 34.59 -15.12
CA SER A 132 -5.37 34.91 -15.87
C SER A 132 -4.17 35.05 -14.95
N ASP A 133 -3.07 34.38 -15.27
CA ASP A 133 -1.80 34.49 -14.53
C ASP A 133 -0.71 35.27 -15.30
N GLY A 134 -1.08 35.84 -16.46
CA GLY A 134 -0.19 36.55 -17.38
C GLY A 134 0.55 35.63 -18.37
N THR A 135 0.49 34.31 -18.19
CA THR A 135 1.03 33.31 -19.13
C THR A 135 -0.05 32.64 -19.97
N GLY A 136 -1.29 32.63 -19.47
CA GLY A 136 -2.46 32.14 -20.17
C GLY A 136 -3.74 32.48 -19.41
N GLU A 137 -4.86 32.00 -19.93
CA GLU A 137 -6.18 32.10 -19.32
C GLU A 137 -6.77 30.69 -19.19
N ILE A 138 -7.51 30.46 -18.10
CA ILE A 138 -8.20 29.19 -17.85
C ILE A 138 -9.57 29.44 -17.25
N THR A 139 -10.55 28.64 -17.67
CA THR A 139 -11.88 28.63 -17.06
C THR A 139 -11.78 27.94 -15.71
N VAL A 140 -12.28 28.60 -14.66
CA VAL A 140 -12.36 28.05 -13.31
C VAL A 140 -13.83 27.83 -12.97
N GLU A 141 -14.15 26.64 -12.48
CA GLU A 141 -15.48 26.26 -12.04
C GLU A 141 -15.44 25.84 -10.57
N ALA A 142 -16.32 26.41 -9.76
CA ALA A 142 -16.56 25.93 -8.40
C ALA A 142 -18.05 25.68 -8.21
N PHE A 143 -18.42 24.57 -7.57
CA PHE A 143 -19.82 24.23 -7.31
C PHE A 143 -19.98 23.44 -6.01
N GLY A 144 -21.20 23.40 -5.46
CA GLY A 144 -21.48 22.55 -4.30
C GLY A 144 -20.75 22.99 -3.04
N ASP A 145 -20.31 22.01 -2.26
CA ASP A 145 -19.47 22.24 -1.09
C ASP A 145 -18.15 22.93 -1.45
N ASP A 146 -17.59 22.66 -2.64
CA ASP A 146 -16.31 23.27 -3.06
C ASP A 146 -16.48 24.78 -3.30
N TYR A 147 -17.62 25.21 -3.86
CA TYR A 147 -17.95 26.64 -3.94
C TYR A 147 -18.11 27.26 -2.54
N ARG A 148 -18.80 26.58 -1.62
CA ARG A 148 -19.00 27.10 -0.26
C ARG A 148 -17.65 27.33 0.44
N PHE A 149 -16.76 26.34 0.41
CA PHE A 149 -15.41 26.49 0.98
C PHE A 149 -14.60 27.58 0.28
N PHE A 150 -14.73 27.69 -1.04
CA PHE A 150 -14.04 28.72 -1.82
C PHE A 150 -14.54 30.14 -1.48
N GLU A 151 -15.85 30.32 -1.32
CA GLU A 151 -16.47 31.59 -0.91
C GLU A 151 -16.16 31.93 0.55
N GLU A 152 -16.10 30.95 1.46
CA GLU A 152 -15.69 31.15 2.85
C GLU A 152 -14.24 31.63 2.97
N GLU A 153 -13.33 31.05 2.18
CA GLU A 153 -11.90 31.37 2.23
C GLU A 153 -11.59 32.71 1.55
N PHE A 154 -12.16 32.95 0.37
CA PHE A 154 -11.80 34.10 -0.45
C PHE A 154 -12.83 35.23 -0.39
N GLY A 155 -14.04 35.03 0.10
CA GLY A 155 -15.16 35.98 0.00
C GLY A 155 -15.71 36.07 -1.43
N GLU A 156 -16.53 37.10 -1.70
CA GLU A 156 -17.16 37.27 -3.01
C GLU A 156 -16.12 37.42 -4.15
N ILE A 157 -16.29 36.65 -5.21
CA ILE A 157 -15.37 36.59 -6.35
C ILE A 157 -15.77 37.64 -7.38
N GLU A 158 -14.89 38.61 -7.63
CA GLU A 158 -15.09 39.76 -8.50
C GLU A 158 -13.92 39.92 -9.48
N GLU A 159 -14.16 40.62 -10.58
CA GLU A 159 -13.13 40.95 -11.56
C GLU A 159 -11.98 41.76 -10.94
N GLY A 160 -10.75 41.50 -11.39
CA GLY A 160 -9.54 42.14 -10.87
C GLY A 160 -9.04 41.56 -9.53
N LYS A 161 -9.79 40.66 -8.89
CA LYS A 161 -9.38 40.02 -7.64
C LYS A 161 -8.26 39.01 -7.89
N LYS A 162 -7.21 39.05 -7.06
CA LYS A 162 -6.13 38.06 -7.05
C LYS A 162 -6.48 36.91 -6.13
N LEU A 163 -6.30 35.68 -6.61
CA LEU A 163 -6.71 34.46 -5.93
C LEU A 163 -5.65 33.37 -6.12
N LEU A 164 -5.55 32.49 -5.13
CA LEU A 164 -4.85 31.22 -5.23
C LEU A 164 -5.90 30.11 -5.30
N VAL A 165 -6.08 29.52 -6.48
CA VAL A 165 -7.09 28.51 -6.73
C VAL A 165 -6.47 27.12 -6.60
N PHE A 166 -7.08 26.28 -5.78
CA PHE A 166 -6.77 24.85 -5.68
C PHE A 166 -7.84 24.06 -6.43
N GLY A 167 -7.43 23.17 -7.33
CA GLY A 167 -8.38 22.43 -8.14
C GLY A 167 -7.73 21.35 -8.97
N TYR A 168 -8.56 20.49 -9.55
CA TYR A 168 -8.10 19.50 -10.53
C TYR A 168 -8.40 19.98 -11.95
N VAL A 169 -7.52 19.60 -12.88
CA VAL A 169 -7.72 19.92 -14.30
C VAL A 169 -8.79 19.01 -14.88
N ASP A 170 -9.69 19.56 -15.67
CA ASP A 170 -10.59 18.78 -16.51
C ASP A 170 -10.57 19.33 -17.94
N VAL A 171 -11.10 18.56 -18.86
CA VAL A 171 -11.10 18.89 -20.30
C VAL A 171 -12.54 18.82 -20.78
N ASP A 172 -13.02 19.91 -21.35
CA ASP A 172 -14.35 19.99 -21.95
C ASP A 172 -14.41 19.22 -23.29
N GLU A 173 -15.62 19.02 -23.82
CA GLU A 173 -15.83 18.25 -25.06
C GLU A 173 -15.14 18.87 -26.28
N ASP A 174 -14.94 20.19 -26.27
CA ASP A 174 -14.24 20.93 -27.31
C ASP A 174 -12.71 20.91 -27.16
N GLY A 175 -12.19 20.26 -26.11
CA GLY A 175 -10.78 20.16 -25.79
C GLY A 175 -10.21 21.34 -25.00
N SER A 176 -11.05 22.32 -24.63
CA SER A 176 -10.63 23.42 -23.76
C SER A 176 -10.37 22.93 -22.33
N LEU A 177 -9.43 23.62 -21.64
CA LEU A 177 -9.04 23.27 -20.28
C LEU A 177 -9.88 24.05 -19.28
N ARG A 178 -10.32 23.36 -18.24
CA ARG A 178 -10.93 23.98 -17.07
C ARG A 178 -10.25 23.50 -15.79
N LEU A 179 -10.25 24.35 -14.79
CA LEU A 179 -9.82 24.04 -13.43
C LEU A 179 -11.04 23.97 -12.53
N VAL A 180 -11.34 22.77 -12.04
CA VAL A 180 -12.46 22.56 -11.12
C VAL A 180 -11.95 22.71 -9.69
N VAL A 181 -12.47 23.70 -8.96
CA VAL A 181 -12.08 23.99 -7.58
C VAL A 181 -12.35 22.77 -6.71
N SER A 182 -11.35 22.38 -5.91
CA SER A 182 -11.44 21.17 -5.10
C SER A 182 -10.39 21.16 -3.99
N ASP A 183 -10.59 20.30 -2.99
CA ASP A 183 -9.62 20.02 -1.91
C ASP A 183 -8.82 18.72 -2.13
N ALA A 184 -9.05 18.04 -3.26
CA ALA A 184 -8.43 16.76 -3.62
C ALA A 184 -8.49 16.53 -5.13
N PRO A 185 -7.61 15.68 -5.68
CA PRO A 185 -7.70 15.23 -7.07
C PRO A 185 -8.97 14.43 -7.35
N HIS A 186 -9.36 14.40 -8.61
CA HIS A 186 -10.48 13.58 -9.04
C HIS A 186 -10.05 12.09 -9.13
N PRO A 187 -10.74 11.15 -8.47
CA PRO A 187 -10.32 9.74 -8.41
C PRO A 187 -10.37 9.01 -9.75
N GLN A 188 -11.08 9.53 -10.75
CA GLN A 188 -11.28 8.88 -12.04
C GLN A 188 -9.97 8.61 -12.79
N GLY A 189 -9.03 9.57 -12.81
CA GLY A 189 -7.75 9.38 -13.51
C GLY A 189 -6.92 8.23 -12.94
N ILE A 190 -7.05 7.97 -11.64
CA ILE A 190 -6.42 6.83 -10.97
C ILE A 190 -7.08 5.53 -11.44
N ALA A 191 -8.42 5.48 -11.45
CA ALA A 191 -9.19 4.32 -11.88
C ALA A 191 -8.88 3.93 -13.33
N GLU A 192 -8.92 4.90 -14.24
CA GLU A 192 -8.68 4.71 -15.68
C GLU A 192 -7.26 4.26 -15.98
N THR A 193 -6.27 4.83 -15.29
CA THR A 193 -4.87 4.44 -15.50
C THR A 193 -4.61 3.01 -15.05
N ILE A 194 -5.21 2.58 -13.94
CA ILE A 194 -5.11 1.19 -13.47
C ILE A 194 -5.86 0.24 -14.41
N ALA A 195 -7.07 0.61 -14.87
CA ALA A 195 -7.84 -0.20 -15.82
C ALA A 195 -7.06 -0.43 -17.12
N ARG A 196 -6.50 0.64 -17.70
CA ARG A 196 -5.63 0.57 -18.88
C ARG A 196 -4.42 -0.32 -18.65
N ALA A 197 -3.75 -0.21 -17.49
CA ALA A 197 -2.62 -1.06 -17.15
C ALA A 197 -2.99 -2.55 -17.07
N ILE A 198 -4.19 -2.89 -16.59
CA ILE A 198 -4.71 -4.27 -16.57
C ILE A 198 -4.91 -4.77 -18.01
N GLU A 199 -5.56 -3.98 -18.86
CA GLU A 199 -5.83 -4.39 -20.25
C GLU A 199 -4.56 -4.53 -21.10
N GLU A 200 -3.61 -3.63 -20.92
CA GLU A 200 -2.30 -3.75 -21.57
C GLU A 200 -1.52 -4.94 -21.02
N ALA A 201 -1.62 -5.24 -19.72
CA ALA A 201 -1.01 -6.43 -19.15
C ALA A 201 -1.51 -7.74 -19.78
N TYR A 202 -2.79 -7.77 -20.16
CA TYR A 202 -3.39 -8.90 -20.87
C TYR A 202 -2.88 -9.07 -22.31
N ARG A 203 -2.72 -7.94 -23.02
CA ARG A 203 -2.39 -7.88 -24.45
C ARG A 203 -0.89 -7.95 -24.73
N GLU A 204 -0.10 -7.20 -23.97
CA GLU A 204 1.29 -6.84 -24.30
C GLU A 204 2.31 -7.36 -23.27
N GLY A 205 1.85 -7.98 -22.19
CA GLY A 205 2.71 -8.47 -21.10
C GLY A 205 2.79 -7.50 -19.92
N GLU A 206 3.53 -7.89 -18.88
CA GLU A 206 3.48 -7.24 -17.55
C GLU A 206 3.51 -5.69 -17.58
N ARG A 207 2.67 -5.08 -16.75
CA ARG A 207 2.62 -3.63 -16.52
C ARG A 207 2.74 -3.33 -15.03
N ILE A 208 3.63 -2.42 -14.66
CA ILE A 208 3.86 -2.01 -13.28
C ILE A 208 3.37 -0.57 -13.09
N VAL A 209 2.40 -0.41 -12.17
CA VAL A 209 1.81 0.89 -11.81
C VAL A 209 2.36 1.34 -10.48
N LYS A 210 3.03 2.49 -10.47
CA LYS A 210 3.37 3.24 -9.26
C LYS A 210 2.23 4.18 -8.90
N ILE A 211 1.72 4.06 -7.68
CA ILE A 211 0.66 4.92 -7.16
C ILE A 211 1.25 5.78 -6.06
N HIS A 212 1.40 7.08 -6.30
CA HIS A 212 1.86 8.02 -5.29
C HIS A 212 0.74 8.36 -4.30
N ASN A 213 1.15 8.64 -3.08
CA ASN A 213 0.27 9.18 -2.05
C ASN A 213 0.03 10.69 -2.29
N ILE A 214 -0.99 11.23 -1.62
CA ILE A 214 -1.29 12.66 -1.66
C ILE A 214 -0.88 13.25 -0.30
N ARG A 215 0.26 13.94 -0.25
CA ARG A 215 0.77 14.58 0.98
C ARG A 215 0.46 16.08 0.97
N LEU A 216 -0.32 16.50 1.96
CA LEU A 216 -0.82 17.86 2.13
C LEU A 216 0.09 18.67 3.08
N PRO A 217 -0.08 20.00 3.18
CA PRO A 217 0.62 20.82 4.17
C PRO A 217 0.41 20.31 5.60
N GLY A 218 1.43 20.43 6.46
CA GLY A 218 1.35 19.99 7.86
C GLY A 218 1.64 18.51 8.10
N ASP A 219 2.26 17.82 7.13
CA ASP A 219 2.60 16.38 7.17
C ASP A 219 1.39 15.45 7.38
N VAL A 220 0.26 15.84 6.79
CA VAL A 220 -0.96 15.03 6.72
C VAL A 220 -1.17 14.55 5.30
N TYR A 221 -2.02 13.54 5.13
CA TYR A 221 -2.19 12.85 3.86
C TYR A 221 -3.66 12.70 3.53
N ARG A 222 -4.02 12.90 2.26
CA ARG A 222 -5.34 12.51 1.77
C ARG A 222 -5.35 11.00 1.56
N ARG A 223 -6.15 10.28 2.34
CA ARG A 223 -6.34 8.84 2.15
C ARG A 223 -7.19 8.59 0.91
N PHE A 224 -6.85 7.58 0.14
CA PHE A 224 -7.75 6.98 -0.84
C PHE A 224 -7.58 5.46 -0.89
N THR A 225 -8.58 4.76 -1.40
CA THR A 225 -8.54 3.30 -1.55
C THR A 225 -8.76 2.89 -2.98
N VAL A 226 -7.98 1.93 -3.45
CA VAL A 226 -8.15 1.27 -4.74
C VAL A 226 -8.76 -0.11 -4.49
N HIS A 227 -9.92 -0.35 -5.07
CA HIS A 227 -10.62 -1.63 -5.02
C HIS A 227 -10.74 -2.17 -6.45
N LEU A 228 -10.05 -3.28 -6.69
CA LEU A 228 -10.25 -4.10 -7.89
C LEU A 228 -11.46 -4.99 -7.62
N ASP A 229 -12.49 -4.89 -8.46
CA ASP A 229 -13.76 -5.65 -8.40
C ASP A 229 -13.82 -6.57 -9.64
N PRO A 230 -13.21 -7.78 -9.58
CA PRO A 230 -13.21 -8.73 -10.69
C PRO A 230 -14.58 -9.04 -11.29
N PRO A 231 -15.65 -9.29 -10.49
CA PRO A 231 -16.97 -9.63 -11.01
C PRO A 231 -17.58 -8.55 -11.89
N LYS A 232 -17.48 -7.29 -11.44
CA LYS A 232 -18.00 -6.16 -12.21
C LYS A 232 -17.03 -5.73 -13.31
N ARG A 233 -15.85 -6.34 -13.35
CA ARG A 233 -14.70 -5.92 -14.15
C ARG A 233 -14.45 -4.42 -14.00
N GLU A 234 -14.36 -3.96 -12.76
CA GLU A 234 -14.23 -2.54 -12.44
C GLU A 234 -13.03 -2.26 -11.53
N VAL A 235 -12.39 -1.12 -11.80
CA VAL A 235 -11.47 -0.47 -10.86
C VAL A 235 -12.24 0.66 -10.17
N ARG A 236 -12.41 0.54 -8.86
CA ARG A 236 -13.11 1.53 -8.04
C ARG A 236 -12.11 2.24 -7.13
N VAL A 237 -12.02 3.55 -7.27
CA VAL A 237 -11.18 4.40 -6.43
C VAL A 237 -12.08 5.26 -5.56
N LYS A 238 -11.86 5.22 -4.25
CA LYS A 238 -12.60 6.02 -3.27
C LYS A 238 -11.67 7.02 -2.59
N MET A 239 -11.97 8.30 -2.73
CA MET A 239 -11.33 9.35 -1.93
C MET A 239 -11.88 9.33 -0.51
N GLY A 240 -10.97 9.48 0.46
CA GLY A 240 -11.26 9.40 1.88
C GLY A 240 -10.83 10.66 2.64
N PRO A 241 -10.82 10.59 3.97
CA PRO A 241 -10.49 11.72 4.83
C PRO A 241 -9.00 12.05 4.80
N ILE A 242 -8.67 13.19 5.38
CA ILE A 242 -7.29 13.56 5.72
C ILE A 242 -6.86 12.75 6.96
N VAL A 243 -5.64 12.24 6.93
CA VAL A 243 -5.06 11.43 8.00
C VAL A 243 -3.68 11.90 8.43
N THR A 244 -3.31 11.59 9.66
CA THR A 244 -1.93 11.70 10.16
C THR A 244 -1.03 10.65 9.52
N PRO A 245 0.32 10.77 9.62
CA PRO A 245 1.24 9.70 9.19
C PRO A 245 0.97 8.34 9.82
N GLY A 246 0.33 8.31 11.00
CA GLY A 246 -0.10 7.08 11.69
C GLY A 246 -1.41 6.49 11.16
N GLY A 247 -2.07 7.15 10.20
CA GLY A 247 -3.33 6.71 9.60
C GLY A 247 -4.58 7.05 10.41
N VAL A 248 -4.49 7.96 11.40
CA VAL A 248 -5.63 8.45 12.18
C VAL A 248 -6.33 9.54 11.39
N ALA A 249 -7.64 9.40 11.18
CA ALA A 249 -8.45 10.41 10.48
C ALA A 249 -8.62 11.67 11.33
N ILE A 250 -8.45 12.84 10.70
CA ILE A 250 -8.58 14.15 11.33
C ILE A 250 -9.65 15.04 10.68
N GLY A 251 -10.46 14.48 9.78
CA GLY A 251 -11.55 15.16 9.08
C GLY A 251 -11.29 15.36 7.58
N GLY A 252 -11.97 16.34 6.99
CA GLY A 252 -11.89 16.66 5.56
C GLY A 252 -12.54 15.58 4.69
N ASP A 253 -13.81 15.22 4.94
CA ASP A 253 -14.49 14.26 4.07
C ASP A 253 -14.75 14.87 2.69
N VAL A 254 -14.55 14.06 1.65
CA VAL A 254 -14.77 14.48 0.26
C VAL A 254 -16.27 14.44 -0.06
N PRO A 255 -16.83 15.47 -0.72
CA PRO A 255 -18.22 15.48 -1.19
C PRO A 255 -18.57 14.27 -2.04
N GLU A 256 -19.82 13.79 -1.94
CA GLU A 256 -20.23 12.52 -2.54
C GLU A 256 -20.04 12.48 -4.07
N TYR A 257 -20.32 13.60 -4.76
CA TYR A 257 -20.26 13.70 -6.22
C TYR A 257 -18.85 13.51 -6.82
N ARG A 258 -17.78 13.66 -6.01
CA ARG A 258 -16.38 13.44 -6.44
C ARG A 258 -15.64 12.41 -5.58
N ARG A 259 -16.38 11.66 -4.76
CA ARG A 259 -15.83 10.67 -3.84
C ARG A 259 -15.34 9.42 -4.56
N TYR A 260 -15.93 9.08 -5.70
CA TYR A 260 -15.67 7.84 -6.42
C TYR A 260 -15.20 8.07 -7.84
N GLY A 261 -14.21 7.29 -8.26
CA GLY A 261 -13.82 7.09 -9.65
C GLY A 261 -14.03 5.63 -10.00
N ILE A 262 -14.66 5.34 -11.13
CA ILE A 262 -14.96 3.99 -11.57
C ILE A 262 -14.56 3.86 -13.04
N ALA A 263 -13.70 2.89 -13.32
CA ALA A 263 -13.32 2.52 -14.67
C ALA A 263 -13.67 1.06 -14.91
N LYS A 264 -14.35 0.77 -16.04
CA LYS A 264 -14.55 -0.60 -16.50
C LYS A 264 -13.26 -1.14 -17.13
N VAL A 265 -13.14 -2.46 -17.12
CA VAL A 265 -12.02 -3.21 -17.66
C VAL A 265 -12.57 -4.26 -18.61
N ASP A 266 -12.05 -4.29 -19.83
CA ASP A 266 -12.60 -5.17 -20.87
C ASP A 266 -12.08 -6.62 -20.78
N VAL A 267 -11.12 -6.89 -19.91
CA VAL A 267 -10.46 -8.20 -19.76
C VAL A 267 -10.68 -8.81 -18.37
N PRO A 268 -10.71 -10.15 -18.25
CA PRO A 268 -10.84 -10.80 -16.96
C PRO A 268 -9.56 -10.62 -16.14
N PHE A 269 -9.72 -10.26 -14.86
CA PHE A 269 -8.62 -10.16 -13.92
C PHE A 269 -8.97 -10.79 -12.58
N ILE A 270 -7.96 -11.16 -11.79
CA ILE A 270 -8.11 -11.72 -10.45
C ILE A 270 -7.31 -10.89 -9.46
N LYS A 271 -7.88 -10.76 -8.27
CA LYS A 271 -7.28 -10.04 -7.16
C LYS A 271 -6.71 -11.02 -6.14
N THR A 272 -5.42 -10.90 -5.84
CA THR A 272 -4.67 -11.76 -4.93
C THR A 272 -4.89 -11.34 -3.48
N TYR A 273 -5.03 -10.04 -3.24
CA TYR A 273 -5.25 -9.49 -1.91
C TYR A 273 -6.73 -9.13 -1.73
N PRO A 274 -7.47 -9.70 -0.75
CA PRO A 274 -8.92 -9.51 -0.68
C PRO A 274 -9.30 -8.05 -0.39
N LYS A 275 -8.53 -7.36 0.47
CA LYS A 275 -8.86 -6.01 0.91
C LYS A 275 -8.56 -4.95 -0.16
N PRO A 276 -9.31 -3.84 -0.20
CA PRO A 276 -8.90 -2.66 -0.96
C PRO A 276 -7.49 -2.22 -0.55
N THR A 277 -6.68 -1.82 -1.52
CA THR A 277 -5.38 -1.21 -1.25
C THR A 277 -5.63 0.17 -0.67
N ARG A 278 -5.16 0.42 0.55
CA ARG A 278 -5.28 1.71 1.22
C ARG A 278 -4.00 2.51 1.03
N ILE A 279 -4.12 3.72 0.50
CA ILE A 279 -3.03 4.65 0.27
C ILE A 279 -3.24 5.84 1.18
N ASP A 280 -2.38 6.01 2.18
CA ASP A 280 -2.56 7.02 3.21
C ASP A 280 -1.26 7.61 3.78
N SER A 281 -0.09 7.04 3.50
CA SER A 281 1.22 7.49 4.03
C SER A 281 2.38 6.91 3.19
N PHE A 282 3.61 7.38 3.45
CA PHE A 282 4.85 7.00 2.75
C PHE A 282 4.81 7.31 1.25
N SER A 283 5.54 6.59 0.40
CA SER A 283 5.61 6.88 -1.05
C SER A 283 4.47 6.26 -1.87
N GLY A 284 3.46 5.66 -1.24
CA GLY A 284 2.44 4.84 -1.89
C GLY A 284 2.98 3.52 -2.50
N PRO A 285 2.09 2.60 -2.92
CA PRO A 285 2.44 1.25 -3.36
C PRO A 285 2.84 1.17 -4.85
N GLU A 286 3.38 0.01 -5.22
CA GLU A 286 3.53 -0.41 -6.62
C GLU A 286 2.75 -1.72 -6.82
N ILE A 287 2.03 -1.83 -7.93
CA ILE A 287 1.24 -3.01 -8.28
C ILE A 287 1.65 -3.44 -9.68
N ALA A 288 2.13 -4.68 -9.83
CA ALA A 288 2.31 -5.29 -11.13
C ALA A 288 1.05 -6.03 -11.55
N PHE A 289 0.68 -5.90 -12.81
CA PHE A 289 -0.38 -6.65 -13.47
C PHE A 289 0.28 -7.55 -14.50
N ARG A 290 0.03 -8.86 -14.41
CA ARG A 290 0.63 -9.84 -15.34
C ARG A 290 -0.37 -10.89 -15.76
N LYS A 291 -0.21 -11.39 -16.98
CA LYS A 291 -0.97 -12.51 -17.51
C LYS A 291 -0.71 -13.77 -16.69
N ALA A 292 -1.77 -14.52 -16.39
CA ALA A 292 -1.73 -15.77 -15.64
C ALA A 292 -2.84 -16.72 -16.15
N GLU A 293 -2.65 -18.01 -15.92
CA GLU A 293 -3.69 -19.01 -16.17
C GLU A 293 -4.43 -19.33 -14.87
N PHE A 294 -5.76 -19.26 -14.89
CA PHE A 294 -6.62 -19.60 -13.76
C PHE A 294 -7.77 -20.48 -14.24
N LYS A 295 -7.86 -21.71 -13.70
CA LYS A 295 -8.86 -22.72 -14.10
C LYS A 295 -8.95 -22.92 -15.64
N GLY A 296 -7.82 -22.83 -16.35
CA GLY A 296 -7.75 -23.00 -17.81
C GLY A 296 -8.15 -21.78 -18.63
N LYS A 297 -8.43 -20.64 -17.98
CA LYS A 297 -8.67 -19.36 -18.63
C LYS A 297 -7.49 -18.41 -18.40
N THR A 298 -7.16 -17.66 -19.44
CA THR A 298 -6.21 -16.57 -19.35
C THR A 298 -6.86 -15.39 -18.61
N VAL A 299 -6.18 -14.91 -17.56
CA VAL A 299 -6.60 -13.77 -16.73
C VAL A 299 -5.42 -12.86 -16.43
N VAL A 300 -5.67 -11.64 -15.98
CA VAL A 300 -4.64 -10.76 -15.39
C VAL A 300 -4.62 -10.91 -13.88
N LYS A 301 -3.46 -11.12 -13.28
CA LYS A 301 -3.27 -11.20 -11.84
C LYS A 301 -2.45 -10.03 -11.32
N ASP A 302 -2.89 -9.44 -10.21
CA ASP A 302 -2.13 -8.42 -9.50
C ASP A 302 -0.99 -9.04 -8.66
N ARG A 303 0.10 -8.29 -8.52
CA ARG A 303 1.20 -8.58 -7.60
C ARG A 303 1.58 -7.29 -6.89
N PHE A 304 1.25 -7.23 -5.60
CA PHE A 304 1.59 -6.11 -4.73
C PHE A 304 3.10 -6.08 -4.45
N LEU A 305 3.73 -4.92 -4.64
CA LEU A 305 5.18 -4.68 -4.46
C LEU A 305 6.03 -5.73 -5.22
N PRO A 306 6.05 -5.70 -6.56
CA PRO A 306 6.65 -6.76 -7.38
C PRO A 306 8.17 -6.96 -7.15
N TRP A 307 8.88 -5.91 -6.74
CA TRP A 307 10.30 -5.94 -6.37
C TRP A 307 10.56 -6.52 -4.98
N HIS A 308 9.52 -6.65 -4.15
CA HIS A 308 9.61 -7.18 -2.80
C HIS A 308 9.30 -8.69 -2.79
N HIS A 309 9.80 -9.41 -1.78
CA HIS A 309 9.66 -10.86 -1.63
C HIS A 309 10.25 -11.69 -2.79
N GLY A 310 11.24 -11.12 -3.48
CA GLY A 310 12.00 -11.75 -4.56
C GLY A 310 13.22 -12.52 -4.04
N PHE A 311 14.40 -12.22 -4.59
CA PHE A 311 15.64 -12.93 -4.27
C PHE A 311 16.12 -12.76 -2.82
N SER A 312 16.03 -11.54 -2.29
CA SER A 312 16.42 -11.19 -0.92
C SER A 312 15.63 -11.96 0.15
N HIS A 313 14.37 -12.27 -0.13
CA HIS A 313 13.44 -12.97 0.76
C HIS A 313 13.38 -14.46 0.46
N SER A 314 14.54 -15.10 0.38
CA SER A 314 14.63 -16.50 0.01
C SER A 314 15.54 -17.32 0.91
N LEU A 315 15.35 -18.63 0.88
CA LEU A 315 16.23 -19.56 1.57
C LEU A 315 17.62 -19.58 0.91
N THR A 316 17.69 -19.39 -0.41
CA THR A 316 18.94 -19.24 -1.16
C THR A 316 19.77 -18.07 -0.64
N MET A 317 19.13 -16.91 -0.40
CA MET A 317 19.83 -15.76 0.17
C MET A 317 20.38 -16.07 1.58
N GLY A 318 19.65 -16.83 2.41
CA GLY A 318 20.16 -17.25 3.71
C GLY A 318 21.46 -18.06 3.62
N MET A 319 21.56 -18.97 2.65
CA MET A 319 22.80 -19.72 2.40
C MET A 319 23.95 -18.78 2.01
N ILE A 320 23.69 -17.79 1.15
CA ILE A 320 24.68 -16.81 0.73
C ILE A 320 25.16 -15.96 1.92
N ILE A 321 24.22 -15.45 2.72
CA ILE A 321 24.54 -14.67 3.94
C ILE A 321 25.38 -15.49 4.90
N GLY A 322 25.01 -16.75 5.17
CA GLY A 322 25.79 -17.65 6.00
C GLY A 322 27.23 -17.82 5.50
N LEU A 323 27.42 -18.06 4.20
CA LEU A 323 28.74 -18.21 3.59
C LEU A 323 29.59 -16.93 3.68
N VAL A 324 28.98 -15.76 3.42
CA VAL A 324 29.66 -14.46 3.51
C VAL A 324 30.08 -14.17 4.95
N VAL A 325 29.18 -14.35 5.91
CA VAL A 325 29.46 -14.16 7.34
C VAL A 325 30.57 -15.11 7.79
N PHE A 326 30.49 -16.39 7.45
CA PHE A 326 31.53 -17.37 7.78
C PHE A 326 32.90 -16.92 7.27
N THR A 327 32.98 -16.62 5.97
CA THR A 327 34.24 -16.28 5.31
C THR A 327 34.85 -15.03 5.93
N PHE A 328 34.06 -13.95 6.09
CA PHE A 328 34.54 -12.70 6.64
C PHE A 328 35.02 -12.84 8.09
N PHE A 329 34.20 -13.45 8.96
CA PHE A 329 34.54 -13.58 10.38
C PHE A 329 35.68 -14.58 10.63
N ARG A 330 35.80 -15.59 9.78
CA ARG A 330 36.96 -16.49 9.81
C ARG A 330 38.26 -15.77 9.44
N LEU A 331 38.23 -14.88 8.44
CA LEU A 331 39.40 -14.13 7.98
C LEU A 331 39.92 -13.14 9.04
N ILE A 332 39.03 -12.50 9.80
CA ILE A 332 39.42 -11.58 10.88
C ILE A 332 39.74 -12.31 12.20
N GLY A 333 39.75 -13.65 12.21
CA GLY A 333 40.16 -14.45 13.35
C GLY A 333 39.11 -14.60 14.46
N TYR A 334 37.82 -14.38 14.17
CA TYR A 334 36.76 -14.57 15.17
C TYR A 334 36.54 -16.07 15.46
N GLY A 335 36.70 -16.47 16.72
CA GLY A 335 36.70 -17.87 17.16
C GLY A 335 35.37 -18.60 16.94
N HIS A 336 34.25 -17.87 16.93
CA HIS A 336 32.89 -18.41 16.81
C HIS A 336 32.24 -18.09 15.45
N ALA A 337 33.06 -17.97 14.40
CA ALA A 337 32.60 -17.62 13.05
C ALA A 337 31.61 -18.64 12.46
N THR A 338 31.75 -19.93 12.77
CA THR A 338 30.84 -20.99 12.30
C THR A 338 29.45 -20.82 12.92
N GLU A 339 29.38 -20.65 14.24
CA GLU A 339 28.14 -20.44 14.98
C GLU A 339 27.45 -19.15 14.52
N LEU A 340 28.21 -18.07 14.32
CA LEU A 340 27.69 -16.79 13.83
C LEU A 340 27.10 -16.92 12.42
N ALA A 341 27.76 -17.66 11.53
CA ALA A 341 27.30 -17.90 10.17
C ALA A 341 26.00 -18.70 10.14
N LEU A 342 25.94 -19.80 10.89
CA LEU A 342 24.73 -20.62 11.00
C LEU A 342 23.58 -19.82 11.63
N ALA A 343 23.85 -19.06 12.69
CA ALA A 343 22.86 -18.21 13.32
C ALA A 343 22.32 -17.16 12.33
N SER A 344 23.21 -16.50 11.57
CA SER A 344 22.83 -15.47 10.57
C SER A 344 21.98 -16.04 9.44
N MET A 345 22.32 -17.25 8.96
CA MET A 345 21.51 -17.99 7.99
C MET A 345 20.12 -18.30 8.55
N ILE A 346 20.03 -18.79 9.79
CA ILE A 346 18.75 -19.06 10.46
C ILE A 346 17.96 -17.76 10.66
N GLY A 347 18.61 -16.65 11.04
CA GLY A 347 17.99 -15.34 11.17
C GLY A 347 17.34 -14.88 9.86
N GLN A 348 18.05 -15.01 8.74
CA GLN A 348 17.48 -14.75 7.41
C GLN A 348 16.29 -15.66 7.11
N TRP A 349 16.39 -16.97 7.40
CA TRP A 349 15.30 -17.90 7.14
C TRP A 349 14.08 -17.65 8.02
N LEU A 350 14.26 -17.23 9.27
CA LEU A 350 13.17 -16.82 10.14
C LEU A 350 12.38 -15.65 9.54
N HIS A 351 13.06 -14.66 8.96
CA HIS A 351 12.38 -13.59 8.20
C HIS A 351 11.48 -14.17 7.10
N VAL A 352 12.02 -15.07 6.28
CA VAL A 352 11.27 -15.71 5.18
C VAL A 352 10.07 -16.51 5.71
N PHE A 353 10.25 -17.27 6.79
CA PHE A 353 9.16 -18.04 7.40
C PHE A 353 8.09 -17.14 7.99
N GLU A 354 8.47 -16.04 8.63
CA GLU A 354 7.54 -15.05 9.18
C GLU A 354 6.72 -14.36 8.09
N ASP A 355 7.31 -14.09 6.93
CA ASP A 355 6.58 -13.59 5.77
C ASP A 355 5.66 -14.64 5.16
N GLN A 356 6.06 -15.92 5.22
CA GLN A 356 5.19 -17.03 4.84
C GLN A 356 3.95 -17.13 5.75
N LEU A 357 3.99 -16.64 7.00
CA LEU A 357 2.79 -16.55 7.85
C LEU A 357 1.81 -15.44 7.40
N GLY A 358 2.30 -14.45 6.68
CA GLY A 358 1.53 -13.31 6.18
C GLY A 358 0.70 -13.62 4.93
N PHE A 359 0.25 -12.59 4.22
CA PHE A 359 -0.48 -12.74 2.95
C PHE A 359 0.44 -12.83 1.74
N MET A 360 1.54 -12.06 1.74
CA MET A 360 2.41 -11.91 0.57
C MET A 360 3.22 -13.18 0.30
N GLY A 361 3.71 -13.86 1.34
CA GLY A 361 4.55 -15.04 1.20
C GLY A 361 5.94 -14.69 0.65
N SER A 362 6.63 -15.64 0.02
CA SER A 362 7.99 -15.41 -0.51
C SER A 362 8.35 -16.32 -1.68
N ASN A 363 9.32 -15.90 -2.51
CA ASN A 363 9.96 -16.79 -3.47
C ASN A 363 11.05 -17.61 -2.74
N LEU A 364 10.76 -18.88 -2.45
CA LEU A 364 11.55 -19.66 -1.49
C LEU A 364 12.94 -20.06 -2.01
N LEU A 365 13.08 -20.44 -3.29
CA LEU A 365 14.30 -21.04 -3.85
C LEU A 365 14.73 -20.42 -5.21
N PRO A 366 14.81 -19.09 -5.36
CA PRO A 366 15.38 -18.48 -6.56
C PRO A 366 16.89 -18.84 -6.69
N PRO A 367 17.44 -18.94 -7.91
CA PRO A 367 16.79 -18.74 -9.20
C PRO A 367 16.01 -19.96 -9.72
N LEU A 368 15.92 -21.07 -8.96
CA LEU A 368 15.18 -22.27 -9.38
C LEU A 368 13.68 -21.98 -9.49
N THR A 369 13.14 -21.20 -8.55
CA THR A 369 11.75 -20.72 -8.56
C THR A 369 11.66 -19.25 -8.95
N LYS A 370 10.65 -18.90 -9.75
CA LYS A 370 10.40 -17.52 -10.21
C LYS A 370 9.22 -16.85 -9.52
N ASP A 371 8.25 -17.65 -9.09
CA ASP A 371 7.02 -17.16 -8.49
C ASP A 371 7.05 -17.18 -6.96
N VAL A 372 6.30 -16.24 -6.39
CA VAL A 372 6.08 -16.15 -4.95
C VAL A 372 5.07 -17.21 -4.53
N VAL A 373 5.41 -17.98 -3.50
CA VAL A 373 4.48 -18.92 -2.86
C VAL A 373 3.58 -18.14 -1.90
N PRO A 374 2.24 -18.13 -2.08
CA PRO A 374 1.34 -17.37 -1.22
C PRO A 374 1.47 -17.77 0.26
N GLY A 375 1.39 -16.77 1.14
CA GLY A 375 1.50 -17.00 2.58
C GLY A 375 0.24 -17.60 3.23
N PHE A 376 0.33 -17.87 4.54
CA PHE A 376 -0.72 -18.51 5.32
C PHE A 376 -1.86 -17.56 5.74
N LYS A 377 -1.80 -16.28 5.40
CA LYS A 377 -2.85 -15.28 5.63
C LYS A 377 -3.22 -15.15 7.12
N LEU A 378 -2.25 -15.33 8.05
CA LEU A 378 -2.51 -15.17 9.50
C LEU A 378 -2.67 -13.70 9.89
N GLY A 379 -2.00 -12.79 9.18
CA GLY A 379 -2.09 -11.37 9.43
C GLY A 379 -1.35 -10.56 8.37
N GLU A 380 -1.72 -9.29 8.25
CA GLU A 380 -1.02 -8.32 7.42
C GLU A 380 0.24 -7.83 8.14
N SER A 381 1.19 -7.22 7.43
CA SER A 381 2.41 -6.68 8.04
C SER A 381 2.11 -5.70 9.18
N GLY A 382 1.02 -4.94 9.09
CA GLY A 382 0.55 -4.00 10.12
C GLY A 382 -0.27 -4.61 11.27
N SER A 383 -0.50 -5.92 11.30
CA SER A 383 -1.32 -6.57 12.33
C SER A 383 -0.62 -6.54 13.69
N GLY A 384 -1.12 -5.72 14.61
CA GLY A 384 -0.56 -5.62 15.97
C GLY A 384 -0.52 -6.98 16.69
N LEU A 385 -1.54 -7.82 16.49
CA LEU A 385 -1.64 -9.14 17.11
C LEU A 385 -0.51 -10.07 16.67
N THR A 386 -0.30 -10.25 15.37
CA THR A 386 0.72 -11.19 14.86
C THR A 386 2.15 -10.69 15.10
N ASN A 387 2.37 -9.37 15.02
CA ASN A 387 3.67 -8.78 15.39
C ASN A 387 3.95 -8.97 16.88
N PHE A 388 2.96 -8.72 17.75
CA PHE A 388 3.09 -8.93 19.19
C PHE A 388 3.35 -10.39 19.54
N SER A 389 2.56 -11.34 19.00
CA SER A 389 2.73 -12.76 19.28
C SER A 389 4.11 -13.29 18.88
N THR A 390 4.64 -12.81 17.75
CA THR A 390 5.95 -13.22 17.27
C THR A 390 7.07 -12.61 18.11
N ALA A 391 7.04 -11.29 18.33
CA ALA A 391 8.03 -10.62 19.15
C ALA A 391 8.06 -11.20 20.58
N TRP A 392 6.89 -11.45 21.16
CA TRP A 392 6.78 -12.09 22.47
C TRP A 392 7.36 -13.50 22.49
N LEU A 393 7.12 -14.29 21.43
CA LEU A 393 7.68 -15.64 21.33
C LEU A 393 9.21 -15.58 21.31
N MET A 394 9.77 -14.67 20.52
CA MET A 394 11.21 -14.50 20.40
C MET A 394 11.84 -14.01 21.72
N ILE A 395 11.21 -13.06 22.41
CA ILE A 395 11.64 -12.63 23.75
C ILE A 395 11.57 -13.79 24.75
N ALA A 396 10.50 -14.58 24.73
CA ALA A 396 10.35 -15.77 25.57
C ALA A 396 11.48 -16.78 25.33
N LEU A 397 11.83 -17.04 24.07
CA LEU A 397 12.93 -17.92 23.69
C LEU A 397 14.29 -17.38 24.14
N MET A 398 14.52 -16.07 24.02
CA MET A 398 15.74 -15.42 24.52
C MET A 398 15.88 -15.57 26.03
N ILE A 399 14.84 -15.24 26.81
CA ILE A 399 14.84 -15.39 28.27
C ILE A 399 15.11 -16.85 28.66
N TRP A 400 14.45 -17.79 27.97
CA TRP A 400 14.63 -19.21 28.18
C TRP A 400 16.07 -19.67 27.92
N ASN A 401 16.66 -19.27 26.79
CA ASN A 401 18.04 -19.60 26.43
C ASN A 401 19.06 -18.95 27.38
N PHE A 402 18.89 -17.67 27.71
CA PHE A 402 19.76 -16.99 28.68
C PHE A 402 19.71 -17.65 30.05
N ASN A 403 18.53 -18.08 30.51
CA ASN A 403 18.42 -18.83 31.77
C ASN A 403 19.12 -20.19 31.69
N ARG A 404 18.93 -20.91 30.58
CA ARG A 404 19.48 -22.26 30.37
C ARG A 404 21.00 -22.27 30.26
N PHE A 405 21.59 -21.27 29.61
CA PHE A 405 23.03 -21.19 29.34
C PHE A 405 23.81 -20.34 30.35
N THR A 406 23.16 -19.87 31.41
CA THR A 406 23.81 -19.14 32.50
C THR A 406 23.94 -20.03 33.73
N ASP A 407 25.15 -20.08 34.28
CA ASP A 407 25.47 -20.75 35.54
C ASP A 407 26.05 -19.75 36.54
N PRO A 408 25.52 -19.67 37.79
CA PRO A 408 24.29 -20.31 38.24
C PRO A 408 23.05 -19.78 37.52
N ARG A 409 22.03 -20.63 37.36
CA ARG A 409 20.77 -20.26 36.69
C ARG A 409 20.11 -19.06 37.40
N PRO A 410 19.81 -17.96 36.68
CA PRO A 410 19.12 -16.81 37.27
C PRO A 410 17.72 -17.13 37.81
N ILE A 411 16.97 -17.99 37.10
CA ILE A 411 15.62 -18.42 37.47
C ILE A 411 15.67 -19.91 37.83
N PRO A 412 15.49 -20.27 39.12
CA PRO A 412 15.66 -21.64 39.62
C PRO A 412 14.42 -22.51 39.38
N ILE A 413 13.95 -22.60 38.14
CA ILE A 413 12.87 -23.51 37.72
C ILE A 413 13.33 -24.36 36.52
N SER A 414 12.62 -25.45 36.25
CA SER A 414 12.95 -26.31 35.11
C SER A 414 12.71 -25.61 33.77
N ASP A 415 13.52 -25.96 32.76
CA ASP A 415 13.52 -25.30 31.45
C ASP A 415 12.15 -25.41 30.76
N ALA A 416 11.50 -26.58 30.84
CA ALA A 416 10.17 -26.79 30.27
C ALA A 416 9.10 -25.91 30.96
N LYS A 417 9.16 -25.79 32.30
CA LYS A 417 8.22 -24.98 33.07
C LYS A 417 8.40 -23.50 32.77
N LEU A 418 9.63 -23.02 32.70
CA LEU A 418 9.92 -21.62 32.33
C LEU A 418 9.38 -21.31 30.94
N LEU A 419 9.70 -22.15 29.95
CA LEU A 419 9.27 -21.91 28.57
C LEU A 419 7.74 -21.88 28.47
N LEU A 420 7.04 -22.85 29.06
CA LEU A 420 5.57 -22.90 29.07
C LEU A 420 4.95 -21.62 29.68
N LEU A 421 5.51 -21.12 30.78
CA LEU A 421 5.06 -19.90 31.44
C LEU A 421 5.33 -18.63 30.62
N LEU A 422 6.32 -18.65 29.72
CA LEU A 422 6.65 -17.48 28.91
C LEU A 422 5.87 -17.45 27.59
N ILE A 423 5.61 -18.59 26.95
CA ILE A 423 5.06 -18.63 25.58
C ILE A 423 3.53 -18.46 25.49
N TRP A 424 2.80 -18.50 26.61
CA TRP A 424 1.33 -18.47 26.58
C TRP A 424 0.73 -17.27 25.82
N PRO A 425 1.27 -16.03 25.87
CA PRO A 425 0.69 -14.91 25.11
C PRO A 425 0.81 -15.11 23.60
N SER A 426 1.93 -15.70 23.16
CA SER A 426 2.14 -16.07 21.76
C SER A 426 1.19 -17.18 21.32
N ILE A 427 1.00 -18.22 22.15
CA ILE A 427 0.04 -19.31 21.86
C ILE A 427 -1.37 -18.74 21.67
N ILE A 428 -1.84 -17.89 22.60
CA ILE A 428 -3.17 -17.29 22.53
C ILE A 428 -3.29 -16.42 21.27
N GLY A 429 -2.32 -15.52 21.04
CA GLY A 429 -2.40 -14.59 19.93
C GLY A 429 -2.31 -15.27 18.55
N PHE A 430 -1.46 -16.28 18.39
CA PHE A 430 -1.46 -17.10 17.18
C PHE A 430 -2.72 -17.95 17.04
N GLY A 431 -3.26 -18.50 18.14
CA GLY A 431 -4.54 -19.22 18.12
C GLY A 431 -5.68 -18.35 17.59
N ILE A 432 -5.77 -17.10 18.03
CA ILE A 432 -6.74 -16.12 17.52
C ILE A 432 -6.47 -15.81 16.04
N ALA A 433 -5.21 -15.59 15.65
CA ALA A 433 -4.85 -15.29 14.26
C ALA A 433 -5.18 -16.45 13.31
N ILE A 434 -4.91 -17.69 13.73
CA ILE A 434 -5.24 -18.91 12.98
C ILE A 434 -6.75 -19.05 12.80
N ALA A 435 -7.53 -18.89 13.88
CA ALA A 435 -8.99 -18.95 13.80
C ALA A 435 -9.56 -17.90 12.82
N ARG A 436 -9.03 -16.67 12.85
CA ARG A 436 -9.39 -15.60 11.90
C ARG A 436 -8.98 -15.95 10.47
N SER A 437 -7.80 -16.53 10.26
CA SER A 437 -7.33 -16.94 8.94
C SER A 437 -8.20 -18.03 8.32
N PHE A 438 -8.64 -19.02 9.10
CA PHE A 438 -9.56 -20.05 8.61
C PHE A 438 -10.88 -19.45 8.14
N ARG A 439 -11.47 -18.54 8.93
CA ARG A 439 -12.69 -17.83 8.55
C ARG A 439 -12.49 -17.02 7.27
N LEU A 440 -11.42 -16.24 7.19
CA LEU A 440 -11.09 -15.43 6.01
C LEU A 440 -10.85 -16.28 4.76
N ARG A 441 -10.15 -17.41 4.88
CA ARG A 441 -9.91 -18.32 3.76
C ARG A 441 -11.21 -18.92 3.23
N ARG A 442 -12.13 -19.27 4.14
CA ARG A 442 -13.46 -19.74 3.78
C ARG A 442 -14.24 -18.65 3.04
N GLU A 443 -14.28 -17.44 3.58
CA GLU A 443 -14.92 -16.28 2.94
C GLU A 443 -14.31 -15.99 1.55
N ILE A 444 -12.98 -16.02 1.41
CA ILE A 444 -12.31 -15.86 0.11
C ILE A 444 -12.68 -16.99 -0.86
N SER A 445 -12.73 -18.24 -0.40
CA SER A 445 -13.10 -19.37 -1.25
C SER A 445 -14.53 -19.21 -1.75
N GLU A 446 -15.47 -18.92 -0.84
CA GLU A 446 -16.88 -18.68 -1.17
C GLU A 446 -17.02 -17.51 -2.16
N LEU A 447 -16.27 -16.42 -1.96
CA LEU A 447 -16.24 -15.27 -2.86
C LEU A 447 -15.70 -15.64 -4.25
N MET A 448 -14.59 -16.37 -4.31
CA MET A 448 -13.97 -16.82 -5.57
C MET A 448 -14.86 -17.81 -6.33
N ASP A 449 -15.58 -18.68 -5.60
CA ASP A 449 -16.53 -19.62 -6.20
C ASP A 449 -17.77 -18.90 -6.72
N TYR A 450 -18.31 -17.96 -5.96
CA TYR A 450 -19.39 -17.07 -6.42
C TYR A 450 -18.99 -16.33 -7.71
N TYR A 451 -17.77 -15.80 -7.78
CA TYR A 451 -17.27 -15.09 -8.97
C TYR A 451 -17.02 -16.00 -10.16
N THR A 452 -16.45 -17.20 -9.93
CA THR A 452 -16.29 -18.21 -11.00
C THR A 452 -17.65 -18.57 -11.60
N ASN A 453 -18.68 -18.68 -10.76
CA ASN A 453 -20.02 -19.02 -11.22
C ASN A 453 -20.68 -17.85 -11.97
N LEU A 454 -20.46 -16.60 -11.55
CA LEU A 454 -20.97 -15.43 -12.26
C LEU A 454 -20.43 -15.34 -13.70
N ASP A 455 -19.13 -15.52 -13.88
CA ASP A 455 -18.50 -15.56 -15.21
C ASP A 455 -19.07 -16.70 -16.08
N ALA A 456 -19.39 -17.85 -15.46
CA ALA A 456 -20.01 -18.97 -16.17
C ALA A 456 -21.48 -18.68 -16.56
N PHE A 457 -22.21 -17.90 -15.75
CA PHE A 457 -23.57 -17.45 -16.09
C PHE A 457 -23.56 -16.42 -17.21
N GLU A 458 -22.65 -15.44 -17.21
CA GLU A 458 -22.50 -14.47 -18.31
C GLU A 458 -22.09 -15.17 -19.62
N GLU A 459 -21.18 -16.14 -19.59
CA GLU A 459 -20.84 -16.95 -20.77
C GLU A 459 -22.02 -17.80 -21.28
N LEU A 460 -22.87 -18.30 -20.38
CA LEU A 460 -24.08 -19.03 -20.77
C LEU A 460 -25.14 -18.11 -21.39
N GLU A 461 -25.26 -16.85 -20.93
CA GLU A 461 -26.14 -15.85 -21.55
C GLU A 461 -25.60 -15.41 -22.93
N GLU A 462 -24.28 -15.29 -23.12
CA GLU A 462 -23.68 -14.94 -24.42
C GLU A 462 -23.75 -16.09 -25.44
N VAL A 463 -23.62 -17.35 -24.99
CA VAL A 463 -23.66 -18.53 -25.88
C VAL A 463 -25.09 -19.06 -26.06
N GLY A 464 -25.99 -18.74 -25.14
CA GLY A 464 -27.39 -19.15 -25.13
C GLY A 464 -28.32 -17.95 -25.10
N GLY A 465 -28.47 -17.28 -26.25
CA GLY A 465 -29.59 -16.37 -26.46
C GLY A 465 -30.93 -17.10 -26.26
N ILE A 466 -31.63 -16.76 -25.18
CA ILE A 466 -33.08 -16.88 -25.05
C ILE A 466 -33.63 -15.48 -24.84
#